data_AF-A0AAN8JSM1-F1
#
_entry.id   AF-A0AAN8JSM1-F1
#
_cell.length_a   1.000
_cell.length_b   1.000
_cell.length_c   1.000
_cell.angle_alpha   90.00
_cell.angle_beta   90.00
_cell.angle_gamma   90.00
#
_symmetry.space_group_name_H-M   'P 1'
#
loop_
_entity.id
_entity.type
_entity.pdbx_description
1 polymer ?
#
loop_
_entity_poly.entity_id
_entity_poly.type
_entity_poly.pdbx_seq_one_letter_code
_entity_poly.pdbx_strand_id
1 'polypeptide(L)'
;MVNYWRGVWGFVDLSGITLRSAGLTTAISTSVLVISRGLCNSPAPPLLTISDLGREDYFKITTMYEIQPCPSLRFYMDSCFSVVFIIGFVIAQWRGLWTLMDLLLASDDAFRSAWLSVVAGNILTIFLFIIQWPVMYLARQMRRVPQTKVKSIALLVIEDLLTLFGTVASVLVWRGCWYLYDQCLIVDDTELSLWVSHGAAVVIGLAILHYQIFIHAGLLKDGQVIHSGESTFFNTKFITNFIHHAVNANTKTLAKNQQNKGALYVEEENSLITENMTNTTSLNTKDAVRKM
;
A
#
# COMPACT_ATOMS: atom_id res chain seq x y z
N MET A 1 -14.40 -3.59 8.04
CA MET A 1 -13.85 -2.30 7.55
C MET A 1 -14.71 -1.67 6.47
N VAL A 2 -15.07 -2.39 5.39
CA VAL A 2 -16.02 -1.89 4.37
C VAL A 2 -17.34 -1.41 4.98
N ASN A 3 -17.89 -2.15 5.96
CA ASN A 3 -19.11 -1.73 6.67
C ASN A 3 -18.95 -0.41 7.44
N TYR A 4 -17.78 -0.19 8.05
CA TYR A 4 -17.48 1.06 8.74
C TYR A 4 -17.38 2.22 7.74
N TRP A 5 -16.65 2.01 6.65
CA TRP A 5 -16.52 2.95 5.55
C TRP A 5 -17.89 3.34 4.96
N ARG A 6 -18.73 2.34 4.63
CA ARG A 6 -20.10 2.55 4.15
C ARG A 6 -20.98 3.27 5.18
N GLY A 7 -20.82 2.97 6.46
CA GLY A 7 -21.54 3.63 7.55
C GLY A 7 -21.22 5.13 7.63
N VAL A 8 -19.94 5.49 7.62
CA VAL A 8 -19.51 6.90 7.62
C VAL A 8 -19.98 7.61 6.35
N TRP A 9 -19.84 6.96 5.19
CA TRP A 9 -20.30 7.48 3.91
C TRP A 9 -21.80 7.78 3.92
N GLY A 10 -22.63 6.84 4.39
CA GLY A 10 -24.08 7.04 4.53
C GLY A 10 -24.44 8.14 5.53
N PHE A 11 -23.67 8.28 6.62
CA PHE A 11 -23.85 9.38 7.56
C PHE A 11 -23.58 10.75 6.91
N VAL A 12 -22.54 10.86 6.09
CA VAL A 12 -22.26 12.07 5.31
C VAL A 12 -23.38 12.38 4.33
N ASP A 13 -23.97 11.36 3.70
CA ASP A 13 -25.08 11.54 2.76
C ASP A 13 -26.35 12.12 3.42
N LEU A 14 -26.55 11.92 4.73
CA LEU A 14 -27.65 12.56 5.47
C LEU A 14 -27.54 14.09 5.49
N SER A 15 -26.35 14.65 5.28
CA SER A 15 -26.16 16.11 5.12
C SER A 15 -26.65 16.64 3.76
N GLY A 16 -27.08 15.75 2.86
CA GLY A 16 -27.57 16.04 1.52
C GLY A 16 -26.48 15.96 0.45
N ILE A 17 -26.89 15.69 -0.79
CA ILE A 17 -26.02 15.62 -1.98
C ILE A 17 -26.14 16.94 -2.74
N THR A 18 -25.57 18.00 -2.18
CA THR A 18 -25.57 19.34 -2.77
C THR A 18 -24.14 19.88 -2.85
N LEU A 19 -23.91 20.88 -3.72
CA LEU A 19 -22.59 21.49 -3.83
C LEU A 19 -22.11 22.10 -2.50
N ARG A 20 -23.05 22.70 -1.75
CA ARG A 20 -22.75 23.32 -0.44
C ARG A 20 -22.39 22.26 0.60
N SER A 21 -23.17 21.20 0.75
CA SER A 21 -22.88 20.14 1.72
C SER A 21 -21.58 19.43 1.38
N ALA A 22 -21.35 19.09 0.11
CA ALA A 22 -20.12 18.48 -0.35
C ALA A 22 -18.88 19.37 -0.11
N GLY A 23 -18.99 20.67 -0.41
CA GLY A 23 -17.93 21.65 -0.15
C GLY A 23 -17.62 21.79 1.33
N LEU A 24 -18.65 21.89 2.19
CA LEU A 24 -18.48 21.98 3.64
C LEU A 24 -17.86 20.71 4.23
N THR A 25 -18.34 19.54 3.85
CA THR A 25 -17.78 18.26 4.31
C THR A 25 -16.31 18.14 3.91
N THR A 26 -15.97 18.48 2.67
CA THR A 26 -14.58 18.46 2.19
C THR A 26 -13.71 19.43 2.98
N ALA A 27 -14.16 20.68 3.17
CA ALA A 27 -13.40 21.70 3.88
C ALA A 27 -13.18 21.33 5.35
N ILE A 28 -14.25 20.96 6.07
CA ILE A 28 -14.18 20.60 7.49
C ILE A 28 -13.27 19.38 7.68
N SER A 29 -13.48 18.33 6.90
CA SER A 29 -12.68 17.10 7.03
C SER A 29 -11.21 17.35 6.72
N THR A 30 -10.91 18.13 5.67
CA THR A 30 -9.54 18.52 5.34
C THR A 30 -8.90 19.34 6.46
N SER A 31 -9.61 20.33 7.00
CA SER A 31 -9.10 21.15 8.11
C SER A 31 -8.80 20.31 9.36
N VAL A 32 -9.69 19.38 9.72
CA VAL A 32 -9.46 18.49 10.86
C VAL A 32 -8.25 17.59 10.62
N LEU A 33 -8.09 17.03 9.42
CA LEU A 33 -6.93 16.19 9.07
C LEU A 33 -5.61 16.98 9.12
N VAL A 34 -5.57 18.20 8.58
CA VAL A 34 -4.37 19.07 8.66
C VAL A 34 -4.04 19.43 10.10
N ILE A 35 -5.03 19.82 10.91
CA ILE A 35 -4.80 20.17 12.32
C ILE A 35 -4.32 18.96 13.13
N SER A 36 -4.91 17.79 12.88
CA SER A 36 -4.53 16.55 13.55
C SER A 36 -3.23 15.94 13.01
N ARG A 37 -2.70 16.42 11.87
CA ARG A 37 -1.53 15.86 11.16
C ARG A 37 -1.79 14.45 10.61
N GLY A 38 -3.01 14.19 10.15
CA GLY A 38 -3.43 12.90 9.60
C GLY A 38 -3.73 12.91 8.11
N LEU A 39 -3.44 14.00 7.37
CA LEU A 39 -3.81 14.15 5.96
C LEU A 39 -3.11 13.13 5.05
N CYS A 40 -1.88 12.72 5.37
CA CYS A 40 -1.09 11.75 4.60
C CYS A 40 -1.73 10.36 4.46
N ASN A 41 -2.79 10.09 5.23
CA ASN A 41 -3.58 8.86 5.15
C ASN A 41 -4.70 8.90 4.09
N SER A 42 -4.91 10.06 3.45
CA SER A 42 -5.97 10.24 2.45
C SER A 42 -5.65 9.72 1.05
N PRO A 43 -4.43 9.87 0.49
CA PRO A 43 -4.12 9.33 -0.83
C PRO A 43 -4.25 7.81 -0.88
N ALA A 44 -4.64 7.29 -2.04
CA ALA A 44 -4.78 5.86 -2.32
C ALA A 44 -4.08 5.50 -3.65
N PRO A 45 -4.10 4.24 -4.11
CA PRO A 45 -3.64 3.91 -5.46
C PRO A 45 -4.28 4.86 -6.50
N PRO A 46 -3.55 5.29 -7.55
CA PRO A 46 -2.23 4.79 -7.98
C PRO A 46 -1.01 5.41 -7.28
N LEU A 47 -1.19 6.43 -6.44
CA LEU A 47 -0.07 7.17 -5.84
C LEU A 47 0.59 6.44 -4.67
N LEU A 48 -0.22 5.71 -3.91
CA LEU A 48 0.22 5.00 -2.72
C LEU A 48 -0.12 3.52 -2.88
N THR A 49 0.91 2.70 -3.00
CA THR A 49 0.80 1.24 -2.96
C THR A 49 1.79 0.72 -1.94
N ILE A 50 1.35 -0.24 -1.14
CA ILE A 50 2.18 -0.90 -0.14
C ILE A 50 2.31 -2.35 -0.55
N SER A 51 3.55 -2.79 -0.75
CA SER A 51 3.83 -4.20 -1.03
C SER A 51 4.08 -4.97 0.24
N ASP A 52 3.56 -6.19 0.26
CA ASP A 52 3.74 -7.14 1.36
C ASP A 52 5.12 -7.83 1.30
N LEU A 53 5.83 -7.69 0.19
CA LEU A 53 7.09 -8.39 -0.07
C LEU A 53 8.25 -7.83 0.77
N GLY A 54 8.86 -8.71 1.56
CA GLY A 54 10.10 -8.40 2.30
C GLY A 54 9.94 -7.47 3.50
N ARG A 55 8.71 -7.28 3.99
CA ARG A 55 8.42 -6.50 5.21
C ARG A 55 8.40 -7.39 6.45
N GLU A 56 9.24 -7.06 7.43
CA GLU A 56 9.23 -7.71 8.75
C GLU A 56 8.17 -7.09 9.69
N ASP A 57 7.72 -5.87 9.37
CA ASP A 57 6.77 -5.08 10.16
C ASP A 57 5.30 -5.29 9.73
N TYR A 58 5.01 -6.37 9.00
CA TYR A 58 3.69 -6.64 8.42
C TYR A 58 2.53 -6.59 9.44
N PHE A 59 2.76 -7.08 10.66
CA PHE A 59 1.76 -7.12 11.72
C PHE A 59 1.83 -5.92 12.68
N LYS A 60 2.67 -4.92 12.38
CA LYS A 60 2.82 -3.72 13.19
C LYS A 60 1.86 -2.64 12.70
N ILE A 61 0.71 -2.55 13.35
CA ILE A 61 -0.30 -1.51 13.09
C ILE A 61 0.07 -0.27 13.91
N THR A 62 0.37 0.83 13.23
CA THR A 62 0.64 2.12 13.88
C THR A 62 -0.65 2.89 14.14
N THR A 63 -0.78 3.44 15.34
CA THR A 63 -1.81 4.42 15.70
C THR A 63 -1.25 5.83 15.61
N MET A 64 -2.13 6.83 15.64
CA MET A 64 -1.77 8.24 15.50
C MET A 64 -0.74 8.74 16.52
N TYR A 65 -0.80 8.22 17.75
CA TYR A 65 0.16 8.53 18.82
C TYR A 65 1.19 7.42 19.07
N GLU A 66 1.20 6.39 18.21
CA GLU A 66 2.15 5.27 18.26
C GLU A 66 2.24 4.60 19.65
N ILE A 67 1.12 4.57 20.40
CA ILE A 67 1.10 3.94 21.72
C ILE A 67 1.25 2.43 21.58
N GLN A 68 2.18 1.86 22.34
CA GLN A 68 2.43 0.42 22.33
C GLN A 68 1.18 -0.38 22.75
N PRO A 69 0.90 -1.53 22.11
CA PRO A 69 -0.22 -2.39 22.47
C PRO A 69 -0.15 -2.82 23.94
N CYS A 70 -1.10 -2.33 24.73
CA CYS A 70 -1.25 -2.69 26.14
C CYS A 70 -2.72 -2.52 26.56
N PRO A 71 -3.22 -3.26 27.56
CA PRO A 71 -4.58 -3.13 28.06
C PRO A 71 -4.73 -1.86 28.91
N SER A 72 -4.42 -0.70 28.34
CA SER A 72 -4.51 0.60 28.98
C SER A 72 -5.58 1.45 28.30
N LEU A 73 -6.23 2.32 29.09
CA LEU A 73 -7.17 3.29 28.56
C LEU A 73 -6.54 4.19 27.49
N ARG A 74 -5.24 4.52 27.64
CA ARG A 74 -4.51 5.37 26.68
C ARG A 74 -4.40 4.70 25.31
N PHE A 75 -4.03 3.42 25.28
CA PHE A 75 -3.96 2.65 24.03
C PHE A 75 -5.34 2.52 23.37
N TYR A 76 -6.38 2.26 24.16
CA TYR A 76 -7.75 2.21 23.64
C TYR A 76 -8.17 3.57 23.05
N MET A 77 -7.90 4.68 23.74
CA MET A 77 -8.23 6.02 23.26
C MET A 77 -7.47 6.41 21.99
N ASP A 78 -6.18 6.06 21.89
CA ASP A 78 -5.40 6.27 20.66
C ASP A 78 -5.91 5.43 19.49
N SER A 79 -6.29 4.18 19.76
CA SER A 79 -6.90 3.29 18.75
C SER A 79 -8.25 3.84 18.27
N CYS A 80 -9.12 4.28 19.18
CA CYS A 80 -10.39 4.93 18.84
C CYS A 80 -10.17 6.23 18.08
N PHE A 81 -9.23 7.07 18.52
CA PHE A 81 -8.91 8.32 17.82
C PHE A 81 -8.46 8.06 16.38
N SER A 82 -7.57 7.09 16.22
CA SER A 82 -7.03 6.68 14.92
C SER A 82 -8.12 6.17 13.97
N VAL A 83 -8.93 5.21 14.41
CA VAL A 83 -9.91 4.53 13.54
C VAL A 83 -11.20 5.35 13.38
N VAL A 84 -11.73 5.92 14.46
CA VAL A 84 -13.01 6.62 14.41
C VAL A 84 -12.84 8.03 13.84
N PHE A 85 -11.86 8.78 14.33
CA PHE A 85 -11.70 10.18 13.94
C PHE A 85 -10.85 10.31 12.69
N ILE A 86 -9.58 9.89 12.71
CA ILE A 86 -8.69 10.12 11.55
C ILE A 86 -9.24 9.41 10.31
N ILE A 87 -9.45 8.09 10.35
CA ILE A 87 -10.01 7.38 9.19
C ILE A 87 -11.44 7.85 8.87
N GLY A 88 -12.27 8.17 9.86
CA GLY A 88 -13.61 8.72 9.62
C GLY A 88 -13.59 10.02 8.81
N PHE A 89 -12.67 10.94 9.13
CA PHE A 89 -12.49 12.18 8.38
C PHE A 89 -11.85 11.97 7.01
N VAL A 90 -10.96 10.97 6.85
CA VAL A 90 -10.48 10.56 5.51
C VAL A 90 -11.66 10.14 4.63
N ILE A 91 -12.56 9.31 5.16
CA ILE A 91 -13.75 8.85 4.43
C ILE A 91 -14.67 10.03 4.08
N ALA A 92 -14.92 10.93 5.04
CA ALA A 92 -15.75 12.10 4.81
C ALA A 92 -15.13 13.06 3.77
N GLN A 93 -13.81 13.25 3.78
CA GLN A 93 -13.08 14.02 2.77
C GLN A 93 -13.22 13.38 1.39
N TRP A 94 -13.01 12.07 1.28
CA TRP A 94 -13.18 11.31 0.04
C TRP A 94 -14.59 11.44 -0.52
N ARG A 95 -15.59 11.24 0.34
CA ARG A 95 -16.99 11.40 -0.05
C ARG A 95 -17.28 12.83 -0.51
N GLY A 96 -16.85 13.83 0.24
CA GLY A 96 -17.02 15.24 -0.14
C GLY A 96 -16.43 15.54 -1.52
N LEU A 97 -15.18 15.13 -1.77
CA LEU A 97 -14.53 15.29 -3.08
C LEU A 97 -15.26 14.52 -4.19
N TRP A 98 -15.68 13.30 -3.93
CA TRP A 98 -16.44 12.48 -4.87
C TRP A 98 -17.74 13.18 -5.27
N THR A 99 -18.51 13.67 -4.30
CA THR A 99 -19.77 14.41 -4.56
C THR A 99 -19.51 15.71 -5.32
N LEU A 100 -18.45 16.45 -4.99
CA LEU A 100 -18.08 17.66 -5.73
C LEU A 100 -17.81 17.31 -7.20
N MET A 101 -17.10 16.22 -7.48
CA MET A 101 -16.84 15.78 -8.84
C MET A 101 -18.10 15.30 -9.56
N ASP A 102 -19.02 14.62 -8.86
CA ASP A 102 -20.34 14.24 -9.40
C ASP A 102 -21.14 15.44 -9.89
N LEU A 103 -21.09 16.54 -9.13
CA LEU A 103 -21.86 17.74 -9.43
C LEU A 103 -21.17 18.68 -10.43
N LEU A 104 -19.84 18.64 -10.53
CA LEU A 104 -19.06 19.60 -11.33
C LEU A 104 -18.51 19.03 -12.65
N LEU A 105 -18.26 17.73 -12.72
CA LEU A 105 -17.51 17.14 -13.83
C LEU A 105 -18.44 16.45 -14.83
N ALA A 106 -18.86 17.20 -15.86
CA ALA A 106 -19.71 16.68 -16.95
C ALA A 106 -20.93 15.88 -16.43
N SER A 107 -21.70 16.49 -15.53
CA SER A 107 -22.85 15.87 -14.84
C SER A 107 -23.90 15.28 -15.78
N ASP A 108 -23.97 15.76 -17.02
CA ASP A 108 -25.00 15.40 -17.98
C ASP A 108 -24.72 14.07 -18.71
N ASP A 109 -23.48 13.57 -18.67
CA ASP A 109 -23.06 12.34 -19.35
C ASP A 109 -22.11 11.55 -18.46
N ALA A 110 -22.64 10.47 -17.87
CA ALA A 110 -21.91 9.60 -16.95
C ALA A 110 -20.67 8.95 -17.60
N PHE A 111 -20.77 8.54 -18.88
CA PHE A 111 -19.66 7.89 -19.58
C PHE A 111 -18.52 8.88 -19.86
N ARG A 112 -18.87 10.08 -20.33
CA ARG A 112 -17.89 11.16 -20.52
C ARG A 112 -17.28 11.61 -19.19
N SER A 113 -18.09 11.74 -18.14
CA SER A 113 -17.62 12.08 -16.78
C SER A 113 -16.62 11.04 -16.26
N ALA A 114 -16.90 9.76 -16.48
CA ALA A 114 -16.04 8.66 -16.06
C ALA A 114 -14.66 8.73 -16.73
N TRP A 115 -14.61 8.83 -18.06
CA TRP A 115 -13.35 8.97 -18.80
C TRP A 115 -12.58 10.23 -18.43
N LEU A 116 -13.27 11.37 -18.31
CA LEU A 116 -12.63 12.62 -17.90
C LEU A 116 -11.99 12.48 -16.51
N SER A 117 -12.65 11.79 -15.58
CA SER A 117 -12.11 11.52 -14.24
C SER A 117 -10.85 10.64 -14.31
N VAL A 118 -10.90 9.53 -15.05
CA VAL A 118 -9.74 8.63 -15.19
C VAL A 118 -8.56 9.36 -15.83
N VAL A 119 -8.78 10.07 -16.94
CA VAL A 119 -7.71 10.77 -17.67
C VAL A 119 -7.13 11.89 -16.82
N ALA A 120 -7.97 12.75 -16.22
CA ALA A 120 -7.50 13.85 -15.38
C ALA A 120 -6.75 13.35 -14.14
N GLY A 121 -7.27 12.31 -13.48
CA GLY A 121 -6.64 11.70 -12.31
C GLY A 121 -5.27 11.08 -12.63
N ASN A 122 -5.13 10.40 -13.77
CA ASN A 122 -3.85 9.84 -14.20
C ASN A 122 -2.85 10.92 -14.63
N ILE A 123 -3.29 11.97 -15.36
CA ILE A 123 -2.43 13.11 -15.70
C ILE A 123 -1.90 13.78 -14.42
N LEU A 124 -2.77 14.02 -13.44
CA LEU A 124 -2.38 14.61 -12.16
C LEU A 124 -1.43 13.70 -11.38
N THR A 125 -1.66 12.38 -11.40
CA THR A 125 -0.74 11.39 -10.80
C THR A 125 0.65 11.45 -11.43
N ILE A 126 0.74 11.42 -12.76
CA ILE A 126 2.03 11.51 -13.48
C ILE A 126 2.73 12.83 -13.16
N PHE A 127 1.98 13.93 -13.15
CA PHE A 127 2.51 15.23 -12.78
C PHE A 127 3.08 15.23 -11.34
N LEU A 128 2.36 14.63 -10.39
CA LEU A 128 2.81 14.48 -9.00
C LEU A 128 4.08 13.61 -8.90
N PHE A 129 4.18 12.55 -9.68
CA PHE A 129 5.38 11.72 -9.73
C PHE A 129 6.60 12.43 -10.30
N ILE A 130 6.41 13.41 -11.19
CA ILE A 130 7.50 14.23 -11.73
C ILE A 130 7.87 15.32 -10.72
N ILE A 131 6.89 16.07 -10.20
CA ILE A 131 7.12 17.24 -9.34
C ILE A 131 7.68 16.88 -7.96
N GLN A 132 7.42 15.67 -7.46
CA GLN A 132 7.97 15.25 -6.17
C GLN A 132 9.50 15.27 -6.13
N TRP A 133 10.20 15.06 -7.26
CA TRP A 133 11.66 15.03 -7.30
C TRP A 133 12.29 16.39 -6.98
N PRO A 134 11.96 17.49 -7.69
CA PRO A 134 12.47 18.81 -7.34
C PRO A 134 11.98 19.24 -5.95
N VAL A 135 10.73 18.93 -5.57
CA VAL A 135 10.21 19.26 -4.23
C VAL A 135 11.02 18.56 -3.14
N MET A 136 11.26 17.26 -3.25
CA MET A 136 12.05 16.51 -2.28
C MET A 136 13.50 16.96 -2.27
N TYR A 137 14.10 17.25 -3.43
CA TYR A 137 15.44 17.84 -3.51
C TYR A 137 15.53 19.16 -2.72
N LEU A 138 14.61 20.10 -2.96
CA LEU A 138 14.56 21.37 -2.24
C LEU A 138 14.31 21.16 -0.75
N ALA A 139 13.42 20.24 -0.38
CA ALA A 139 13.19 19.87 1.00
C ALA A 139 14.48 19.37 1.67
N ARG A 140 15.28 18.54 0.98
CA ARG A 140 16.58 18.08 1.50
C ARG A 140 17.54 19.24 1.73
N GLN A 141 17.61 20.18 0.78
CA GLN A 141 18.45 21.37 0.92
C GLN A 141 18.02 22.21 2.13
N MET A 142 16.71 22.42 2.31
CA MET A 142 16.17 23.14 3.46
C MET A 142 16.45 22.44 4.79
N ARG A 143 16.55 21.10 4.80
CA ARG A 143 16.91 20.30 5.99
C ARG A 143 18.39 20.42 6.40
N ARG A 144 19.30 20.72 5.48
CA ARG A 144 20.75 20.86 5.77
C ARG A 144 21.11 22.09 6.60
N VAL A 145 20.26 23.12 6.57
CA VAL A 145 20.43 24.36 7.31
C VAL A 145 19.71 24.24 8.67
N PRO A 146 20.18 24.89 9.75
CA PRO A 146 19.48 24.88 11.04
C PRO A 146 17.97 25.15 10.87
N GLN A 147 17.18 24.27 11.47
CA GLN A 147 15.73 24.31 11.36
C GLN A 147 15.17 25.44 12.22
N THR A 148 14.38 26.28 11.58
CA THR A 148 13.54 27.28 12.25
C THR A 148 12.10 26.80 12.19
N LYS A 149 11.26 27.25 13.15
CA LYS A 149 9.83 26.91 13.16
C LYS A 149 9.14 27.20 11.83
N VAL A 150 9.50 28.32 11.18
CA VAL A 150 8.95 28.72 9.87
C VAL A 150 9.30 27.70 8.79
N LYS A 151 10.54 27.21 8.73
CA LYS A 151 10.96 26.21 7.73
C LYS A 151 10.27 24.87 7.96
N SER A 152 10.11 24.45 9.21
CA SER A 152 9.41 23.19 9.53
C SER A 152 7.93 23.28 9.17
N ILE A 153 7.27 24.42 9.42
CA ILE A 153 5.89 24.65 8.99
C ILE A 153 5.80 24.69 7.46
N ALA A 154 6.74 25.35 6.77
CA ALA A 154 6.75 25.41 5.31
C ALA A 154 6.89 24.01 4.69
N LEU A 155 7.77 23.17 5.24
CA LEU A 155 7.91 21.77 4.82
C LEU A 155 6.62 20.98 5.05
N LEU A 156 5.99 21.14 6.21
CA LEU A 156 4.71 20.50 6.52
C LEU A 156 3.62 20.93 5.52
N VAL A 157 3.50 22.23 5.23
CA VAL A 157 2.54 22.75 4.25
C VAL A 157 2.79 22.18 2.85
N ILE A 158 4.06 22.04 2.44
CA ILE A 158 4.41 21.42 1.15
C ILE A 158 3.96 19.95 1.11
N GLU A 159 4.20 19.20 2.18
CA GLU A 159 3.74 17.81 2.34
C GLU A 159 2.21 17.72 2.29
N ASP A 160 1.50 18.59 3.00
CA ASP A 160 0.04 18.64 3.02
C ASP A 160 -0.53 18.98 1.63
N LEU A 161 0.09 19.90 0.90
CA LEU A 161 -0.32 20.26 -0.46
C LEU A 161 -0.13 19.08 -1.43
N LEU A 162 1.04 18.44 -1.43
CA LEU A 162 1.28 17.25 -2.27
C LEU A 162 0.27 16.15 -1.96
N THR A 163 -0.02 15.94 -0.68
CA THR A 163 -0.99 14.96 -0.21
C THR A 163 -2.42 15.31 -0.63
N LEU A 164 -2.81 16.58 -0.56
CA LEU A 164 -4.14 17.03 -0.98
C LEU A 164 -4.34 16.83 -2.49
N PHE A 165 -3.37 17.25 -3.32
CA PHE A 165 -3.41 16.98 -4.75
C PHE A 165 -3.40 15.49 -5.04
N GLY A 166 -2.65 14.71 -4.26
CA GLY A 166 -2.64 13.26 -4.37
C GLY A 166 -4.00 12.64 -4.06
N THR A 167 -4.68 13.12 -3.02
CA THR A 167 -6.04 12.69 -2.67
C THR A 167 -7.02 13.00 -3.78
N VAL A 168 -6.97 14.21 -4.37
CA VAL A 168 -7.81 14.57 -5.52
C VAL A 168 -7.53 13.65 -6.72
N ALA A 169 -6.26 13.36 -7.02
CA ALA A 169 -5.89 12.44 -8.09
C ALA A 169 -6.45 11.02 -7.85
N SER A 170 -6.30 10.50 -6.63
CA SER A 170 -6.85 9.19 -6.25
C SER A 170 -8.37 9.17 -6.41
N VAL A 171 -9.10 10.16 -5.88
CA VAL A 171 -10.56 10.22 -5.99
C VAL A 171 -10.99 10.27 -7.46
N LEU A 172 -10.34 11.06 -8.31
CA LEU A 172 -10.63 11.10 -9.75
C LEU A 172 -10.46 9.74 -10.43
N VAL A 173 -9.34 9.04 -10.17
CA VAL A 173 -9.10 7.72 -10.74
C VAL A 173 -10.15 6.71 -10.26
N TRP A 174 -10.38 6.62 -8.95
CA TRP A 174 -11.33 5.64 -8.38
C TRP A 174 -12.77 5.91 -8.80
N ARG A 175 -13.20 7.17 -8.81
CA ARG A 175 -14.50 7.59 -9.33
C ARG A 175 -14.68 7.21 -10.78
N GLY A 176 -13.70 7.54 -11.62
CA GLY A 176 -13.73 7.20 -13.03
C GLY A 176 -13.79 5.69 -13.27
N CYS A 177 -12.96 4.91 -12.58
CA CYS A 177 -12.96 3.45 -12.69
C CYS A 177 -14.28 2.83 -12.25
N TRP A 178 -14.88 3.29 -11.14
CA TRP A 178 -16.19 2.81 -10.69
C TRP A 178 -17.26 3.05 -11.75
N TYR A 179 -17.37 4.27 -12.28
CA TYR A 179 -18.35 4.55 -13.32
C TYR A 179 -18.07 3.83 -14.63
N LEU A 180 -16.81 3.62 -15.02
CA LEU A 180 -16.52 2.78 -16.18
C LEU A 180 -16.92 1.32 -15.95
N TYR A 181 -16.77 0.78 -14.74
CA TYR A 181 -17.29 -0.57 -14.45
C TYR A 181 -18.81 -0.60 -14.58
N ASP A 182 -19.51 0.36 -13.99
CA ASP A 182 -20.98 0.44 -14.07
C ASP A 182 -21.48 0.56 -15.53
N GLN A 183 -20.72 1.20 -16.42
CA GLN A 183 -21.10 1.44 -17.81
C GLN A 183 -20.58 0.40 -18.81
N CYS A 184 -19.51 -0.34 -18.49
CA CYS A 184 -18.84 -1.23 -19.45
C CYS A 184 -18.79 -2.70 -19.04
N LEU A 185 -18.82 -3.01 -17.74
CA LEU A 185 -18.67 -4.38 -17.26
C LEU A 185 -20.04 -5.00 -17.01
N ILE A 186 -20.47 -5.89 -17.91
CA ILE A 186 -21.69 -6.70 -17.80
C ILE A 186 -22.89 -5.83 -17.33
N VAL A 187 -23.30 -4.92 -18.21
CA VAL A 187 -24.29 -3.87 -17.88
C VAL A 187 -25.66 -4.45 -17.52
N ASP A 188 -26.03 -5.56 -18.15
CA ASP A 188 -27.36 -6.16 -18.01
C ASP A 188 -27.55 -6.96 -16.70
N ASP A 189 -26.45 -7.37 -16.06
CA ASP A 189 -26.47 -8.17 -14.82
C ASP A 189 -25.46 -7.63 -13.81
N THR A 190 -25.96 -6.77 -12.94
CA THR A 190 -25.16 -6.14 -11.88
C THR A 190 -24.59 -7.17 -10.91
N GLU A 191 -25.32 -8.24 -10.61
CA GLU A 191 -24.84 -9.26 -9.67
C GLU A 191 -23.65 -10.01 -10.26
N LEU A 192 -23.78 -10.46 -11.51
CA LEU A 192 -22.68 -11.12 -12.21
C LEU A 192 -21.48 -10.18 -12.38
N SER A 193 -21.71 -8.91 -12.72
CA SER A 193 -20.66 -7.89 -12.82
C SER A 193 -19.86 -7.74 -11.51
N LEU A 194 -20.56 -7.70 -10.37
CA LEU A 194 -19.94 -7.62 -9.05
C LEU A 194 -19.11 -8.88 -8.72
N TRP A 195 -19.64 -10.07 -8.99
CA TRP A 195 -18.92 -11.32 -8.75
C TRP A 195 -17.67 -11.45 -9.62
N VAL A 196 -17.78 -11.11 -10.91
CA VAL A 196 -16.66 -11.18 -11.86
C VAL A 196 -15.58 -10.17 -11.51
N SER A 197 -15.95 -8.90 -11.26
CA SER A 197 -14.98 -7.86 -10.87
C SER A 197 -14.28 -8.19 -9.55
N HIS A 198 -15.04 -8.67 -8.55
CA HIS A 198 -14.46 -9.08 -7.27
C HIS A 198 -13.51 -10.27 -7.43
N GLY A 199 -13.95 -11.34 -8.11
CA GLY A 199 -13.15 -12.53 -8.34
C GLY A 199 -11.85 -12.22 -9.10
N ALA A 200 -11.94 -11.43 -10.16
CA ALA A 200 -10.77 -10.99 -10.92
C ALA A 200 -9.81 -10.16 -10.06
N ALA A 201 -10.32 -9.20 -9.28
CA ALA A 201 -9.50 -8.37 -8.41
C ALA A 201 -8.79 -9.19 -7.32
N VAL A 202 -9.45 -10.20 -6.74
CA VAL A 202 -8.83 -11.11 -5.76
C VAL A 202 -7.72 -11.94 -6.41
N VAL A 203 -7.97 -12.55 -7.57
CA VAL A 203 -6.96 -13.36 -8.28
C VAL A 203 -5.74 -12.52 -8.66
N ILE A 204 -5.95 -11.33 -9.22
CA ILE A 204 -4.88 -10.41 -9.60
C ILE A 204 -4.12 -9.93 -8.36
N GLY A 205 -4.84 -9.51 -7.31
CA GLY A 205 -4.22 -9.06 -6.06
C GLY A 205 -3.35 -10.14 -5.39
N LEU A 206 -3.82 -11.40 -5.40
CA LEU A 206 -3.04 -12.55 -4.93
C LEU A 206 -1.82 -12.82 -5.82
N ALA A 207 -1.97 -12.76 -7.14
CA ALA A 207 -0.88 -13.00 -8.08
C ALA A 207 0.27 -11.98 -7.93
N ILE A 208 -0.06 -10.72 -7.65
CA ILE A 208 0.94 -9.66 -7.48
C ILE A 208 1.43 -9.61 -6.01
N LEU A 209 0.86 -10.39 -5.08
CA LEU A 209 1.18 -10.38 -3.64
C LEU A 209 0.97 -9.01 -2.99
N HIS A 210 -0.17 -8.40 -3.33
CA HIS A 210 -0.56 -7.04 -2.95
C HIS A 210 -1.82 -7.02 -2.08
N TYR A 211 -1.94 -7.95 -1.13
CA TYR A 211 -3.19 -8.13 -0.40
C TYR A 211 -3.49 -6.96 0.55
N GLN A 212 -2.46 -6.25 1.05
CA GLN A 212 -2.64 -5.03 1.85
C GLN A 212 -3.03 -3.77 1.05
N ILE A 213 -3.15 -3.83 -0.29
CA ILE A 213 -3.61 -2.67 -1.08
C ILE A 213 -5.01 -2.21 -0.66
N PHE A 214 -5.80 -3.08 -0.05
CA PHE A 214 -7.21 -2.76 0.14
C PHE A 214 -7.44 -1.68 1.18
N ILE A 215 -6.79 -1.67 2.35
CA ILE A 215 -6.94 -0.58 3.33
C ILE A 215 -5.72 -0.55 4.28
N HIS A 216 -5.09 0.61 4.45
CA HIS A 216 -3.89 0.81 5.26
C HIS A 216 -3.92 0.11 6.63
N ALA A 217 -2.94 -0.76 6.88
CA ALA A 217 -2.67 -1.32 8.21
C ALA A 217 -1.91 -0.30 9.07
N GLY A 218 -2.62 0.74 9.53
CA GLY A 218 -2.10 1.77 10.43
C GLY A 218 -2.16 3.17 9.85
N LEU A 219 -1.80 4.14 10.69
CA LEU A 219 -1.75 5.56 10.34
C LEU A 219 -0.31 6.05 10.24
N LEU A 220 -0.10 6.97 9.32
CA LEU A 220 1.08 7.82 9.22
C LEU A 220 0.75 9.21 9.76
N LYS A 221 1.80 9.92 10.18
CA LYS A 221 1.68 11.29 10.70
C LYS A 221 2.36 12.28 9.77
N ASP A 222 1.66 13.35 9.44
CA ASP A 222 2.16 14.37 8.52
C ASP A 222 3.50 14.93 9.01
N GLY A 223 4.43 15.10 8.09
CA GLY A 223 5.80 15.51 8.32
C GLY A 223 6.79 14.34 8.41
N GLN A 224 6.33 13.10 8.60
CA GLN A 224 7.25 11.96 8.68
C GLN A 224 8.02 11.76 7.37
N VAL A 225 7.36 11.88 6.22
CA VAL A 225 7.99 11.64 4.91
C VAL A 225 8.90 12.80 4.52
N ILE A 226 8.43 14.04 4.59
CA ILE A 226 9.26 15.18 4.16
C ILE A 226 10.44 15.44 5.11
N HIS A 227 10.34 15.02 6.37
CA HIS A 227 11.48 15.09 7.30
C HIS A 227 12.36 13.83 7.27
N SER A 228 11.96 12.77 6.57
CA SER A 228 12.77 11.56 6.40
C SER A 228 14.00 11.79 5.50
N GLY A 229 14.90 10.80 5.47
CA GLY A 229 16.02 10.73 4.52
C GLY A 229 15.61 10.36 3.08
N GLU A 230 14.33 10.05 2.86
CA GLU A 230 13.85 9.52 1.58
C GLU A 230 14.05 10.47 0.40
N SER A 231 14.16 9.89 -0.79
CA SER A 231 14.35 10.60 -2.06
C SER A 231 13.07 11.03 -2.73
N THR A 232 12.00 10.36 -2.42
CA THR A 232 10.70 10.49 -3.08
C THR A 232 9.65 10.62 -2.00
N PHE A 233 8.61 11.39 -2.30
CA PHE A 233 7.47 11.55 -1.40
C PHE A 233 6.51 10.37 -1.57
N PHE A 234 6.10 10.12 -2.80
CA PHE A 234 5.35 8.93 -3.17
C PHE A 234 6.31 7.78 -3.49
N ASN A 235 6.03 6.60 -2.96
CA ASN A 235 6.90 5.44 -3.20
C ASN A 235 6.77 4.95 -4.64
N THR A 236 7.76 5.25 -5.48
CA THR A 236 7.83 4.80 -6.88
C THR A 236 8.61 3.49 -7.06
N LYS A 237 9.26 2.99 -5.99
CA LYS A 237 10.09 1.79 -6.04
C LYS A 237 9.28 0.50 -5.98
N PHE A 238 7.96 0.59 -5.96
CA PHE A 238 7.10 -0.57 -5.81
C PHE A 238 7.42 -1.70 -6.83
N ILE A 239 7.45 -1.37 -8.13
CA ILE A 239 7.76 -2.35 -9.20
C ILE A 239 9.21 -2.86 -9.07
N THR A 240 10.17 -1.97 -8.79
CA THR A 240 11.58 -2.35 -8.62
C THR A 240 11.77 -3.29 -7.43
N ASN A 241 11.08 -3.04 -6.31
CA ASN A 241 11.12 -3.88 -5.13
C ASN A 241 10.52 -5.26 -5.40
N PHE A 242 9.40 -5.31 -6.14
CA PHE A 242 8.79 -6.57 -6.58
C PHE A 242 9.77 -7.39 -7.45
N ILE A 243 10.36 -6.78 -8.48
CA ILE A 243 11.32 -7.45 -9.37
C ILE A 243 12.55 -7.91 -8.58
N HIS A 244 13.10 -7.05 -7.74
CA HIS A 244 14.29 -7.37 -6.94
C HIS A 244 14.01 -8.52 -5.95
N HIS A 245 12.83 -8.56 -5.33
CA HIS A 245 12.44 -9.67 -4.47
C HIS A 245 12.28 -10.98 -5.26
N ALA A 246 11.60 -10.95 -6.41
CA ALA A 246 11.40 -12.12 -7.26
C ALA A 246 12.75 -12.72 -7.74
N VAL A 247 13.70 -11.86 -8.15
CA VAL A 247 15.04 -12.29 -8.55
C VAL A 247 15.78 -12.92 -7.37
N ASN A 248 15.80 -12.27 -6.20
CA ASN A 248 16.53 -12.77 -5.03
C ASN A 248 15.97 -14.07 -4.47
N ALA A 249 14.64 -14.25 -4.47
CA ALA A 249 14.00 -15.50 -4.08
C ALA A 249 14.42 -16.65 -4.98
N ASN A 250 14.52 -16.39 -6.29
CA ASN A 250 14.98 -17.39 -7.26
C ASN A 250 16.46 -17.76 -7.01
N THR A 251 17.33 -16.77 -6.77
CA THR A 251 18.75 -17.02 -6.44
C THR A 251 18.92 -17.84 -5.16
N LYS A 252 18.17 -17.53 -4.09
CA LYS A 252 18.21 -18.31 -2.84
C LYS A 252 17.76 -19.76 -3.05
N THR A 253 16.72 -19.96 -3.87
CA THR A 253 16.21 -21.30 -4.21
C THR A 253 17.24 -22.10 -5.00
N LEU A 254 17.88 -21.48 -5.99
CA LEU A 254 18.97 -22.10 -6.76
C LEU A 254 20.16 -22.47 -5.88
N ALA A 255 20.58 -21.58 -4.97
CA ALA A 255 21.66 -21.83 -4.03
C ALA A 255 21.34 -23.01 -3.09
N LYS A 256 20.12 -23.06 -2.54
CA LYS A 256 19.66 -24.16 -1.68
C LYS A 256 19.60 -25.49 -2.45
N ASN A 257 19.16 -25.47 -3.69
CA ASN A 257 19.13 -26.67 -4.55
C ASN A 257 20.55 -27.16 -4.89
N GLN A 258 21.50 -26.25 -5.11
CA GLN A 258 22.91 -26.62 -5.32
C GLN A 258 23.53 -27.20 -4.05
N GLN A 259 23.26 -26.62 -2.88
CA GLN A 259 23.74 -27.14 -1.60
C GLN A 259 23.16 -28.54 -1.31
N ASN A 260 21.86 -28.75 -1.56
CA ASN A 260 21.23 -30.05 -1.41
C ASN A 260 21.79 -31.10 -2.39
N LYS A 261 22.06 -30.71 -3.65
CA LYS A 261 22.74 -31.61 -4.60
C LYS A 261 24.14 -31.97 -4.12
N GLY A 262 24.93 -31.00 -3.64
CA GLY A 262 26.25 -31.25 -3.07
C GLY A 262 26.20 -32.21 -1.88
N ALA A 263 25.23 -32.05 -0.99
CA ALA A 263 25.03 -32.95 0.15
C ALA A 263 24.69 -34.39 -0.29
N LEU A 264 23.82 -34.55 -1.30
CA LEU A 264 23.48 -35.86 -1.87
C LEU A 264 24.70 -36.57 -2.49
N TYR A 265 25.56 -35.84 -3.21
CA TYR A 265 26.78 -36.42 -3.77
C TYR A 265 27.75 -36.91 -2.67
N VAL A 266 27.91 -36.15 -1.59
CA VAL A 266 28.77 -36.54 -0.45
C VAL A 266 28.21 -37.76 0.28
N GLU A 267 26.89 -37.85 0.41
CA GLU A 267 26.22 -39.01 1.03
C GLU A 267 26.36 -40.27 0.18
N GLU A 268 26.22 -40.15 -1.14
CA GLU A 268 26.44 -41.23 -2.10
C GLU A 268 27.91 -41.71 -2.09
N GLU A 269 28.88 -40.79 -2.10
CA GLU A 269 30.30 -41.12 -2.01
C GLU A 269 30.67 -41.83 -0.69
N ASN A 270 30.14 -41.36 0.44
CA ASN A 270 30.34 -42.00 1.74
C ASN A 270 29.70 -43.39 1.81
N SER A 271 28.55 -43.60 1.17
CA SER A 271 27.89 -44.91 1.11
C SER A 271 28.72 -45.92 0.32
N LEU A 272 29.28 -45.51 -0.83
CA LEU A 272 30.16 -46.33 -1.66
C LEU A 272 31.48 -46.67 -0.95
N ILE A 273 32.06 -45.71 -0.22
CA ILE A 273 33.27 -45.93 0.59
C ILE A 273 32.99 -46.95 1.71
N THR A 274 31.84 -46.82 2.39
CA THR A 274 31.44 -47.74 3.46
C THR A 274 31.21 -49.14 2.91
N GLU A 275 30.50 -49.28 1.79
CA GLU A 275 30.24 -50.56 1.14
C GLU A 275 31.55 -51.27 0.73
N ASN A 276 32.49 -50.51 0.13
CA ASN A 276 33.81 -51.01 -0.24
C ASN A 276 34.65 -51.46 0.97
N MET A 277 34.59 -50.74 2.10
CA MET A 277 35.25 -51.15 3.35
C MET A 277 34.64 -52.44 3.92
N THR A 278 33.31 -52.60 3.93
CA THR A 278 32.68 -53.85 4.35
C THR A 278 33.08 -55.02 3.45
N ASN A 279 33.12 -54.81 2.13
CA ASN A 279 33.49 -55.86 1.18
C ASN A 279 34.96 -56.29 1.35
N THR A 280 35.91 -55.35 1.50
CA THR A 280 37.33 -55.68 1.78
C THR A 280 37.53 -56.36 3.12
N THR A 281 36.80 -55.95 4.16
CA THR A 281 36.87 -56.60 5.48
C THR A 281 36.39 -58.05 5.40
N SER A 282 35.31 -58.30 4.65
CA SER A 282 34.76 -59.65 4.44
C SER A 282 35.68 -60.57 3.62
N LEU A 283 36.40 -60.02 2.64
CA LEU A 283 37.41 -60.73 1.85
C LEU A 283 38.61 -61.13 2.72
N ASN A 284 39.13 -60.20 3.53
CA ASN A 284 40.23 -60.49 4.45
C ASN A 284 39.86 -61.53 5.52
N THR A 285 38.60 -61.54 6.01
CA THR A 285 38.15 -62.58 6.95
C THR A 285 38.07 -63.95 6.29
N LYS A 286 37.56 -64.02 5.04
CA LYS A 286 37.52 -65.28 4.28
C LYS A 286 38.91 -65.82 3.95
N ASP A 287 39.87 -64.95 3.62
CA ASP A 287 41.25 -65.34 3.36
C ASP A 287 42.02 -65.73 4.64
N ALA A 288 41.71 -65.12 5.79
CA ALA A 288 42.27 -65.51 7.08
C ALA A 288 41.77 -66.90 7.52
N VAL A 289 40.49 -67.21 7.29
CA VAL A 289 39.91 -68.54 7.59
C VAL A 289 40.46 -69.62 6.65
N ARG A 290 40.88 -69.27 5.42
CA ARG A 290 41.46 -70.23 4.46
C ARG A 290 42.94 -70.55 4.72
N LYS A 291 43.62 -69.77 5.57
CA LYS A 291 45.04 -69.96 5.96
C LYS A 291 45.22 -70.65 7.32
N MET A 292 44.14 -71.05 7.98
CA MET A 292 44.13 -71.98 9.12
C MET A 292 43.71 -73.36 8.65
#